data_AF-A0A4Z0Q4H5-F1
#
_entry.id   AF-A0A4Z0Q4H5-F1
#
_cell.length_a   1.000
_cell.length_b   1.000
_cell.length_c   1.000
_cell.angle_alpha   90.00
_cell.angle_beta   90.00
_cell.angle_gamma   90.00
#
_symmetry.space_group_name_H-M   'P 1'
#
loop_
_entity.id
_entity.type
_entity.pdbx_description
1 polymer ?
#
loop_
_entity_poly.entity_id
_entity_poly.type
_entity_poly.pdbx_seq_one_letter_code
_entity_poly.pdbx_strand_id
1 'polypeptide(L)'
;MKNLRPILDFSLLSAVICLLTIYTLAYGWSADGFSQGEIIWLALLPGLLTFAISLTLISTCLTKYLRQCRAQGIEPAKWWQLLLGTTGLVTVSLIAIDALFFYLADSSLSSNYAEALGTFDQSSSAMKEATIKAFAELPFLMQNGVTIAVFVLLANSLAVGIAKYLTKKPVLELQ
;
A
#
# COMPACT_ATOMS: atom_id res chain seq x y z
N MET A 1 15.51 19.79 -8.72
CA MET A 1 15.02 18.81 -7.71
C MET A 1 13.88 19.31 -6.81
N LYS A 2 13.56 20.62 -6.72
CA LYS A 2 12.52 21.14 -5.79
C LYS A 2 11.09 20.59 -5.98
N ASN A 3 10.75 20.05 -7.16
CA ASN A 3 9.39 19.59 -7.48
C ASN A 3 9.07 18.13 -7.15
N LEU A 4 10.04 17.32 -6.70
CA LEU A 4 9.83 15.88 -6.42
C LEU A 4 9.70 15.55 -4.93
N ARG A 5 10.11 16.46 -4.04
CA ARG A 5 9.98 16.29 -2.58
C ARG A 5 8.56 15.91 -2.14
N PRO A 6 7.48 16.52 -2.67
CA PRO A 6 6.12 16.15 -2.27
C PRO A 6 5.80 14.67 -2.56
N ILE A 7 6.39 14.07 -3.60
CA ILE A 7 6.18 12.65 -3.92
C ILE A 7 6.69 11.78 -2.77
N LEU A 8 7.88 12.09 -2.24
CA LEU A 8 8.45 11.37 -1.10
C LEU A 8 7.56 11.53 0.14
N ASP A 9 7.20 12.76 0.49
CA ASP A 9 6.42 13.07 1.69
C ASP A 9 5.05 12.37 1.66
N PHE A 10 4.35 12.42 0.53
CA PHE A 10 3.03 11.80 0.39
C PHE A 10 3.12 10.27 0.45
N SER A 11 4.16 9.71 -0.18
CA SER A 11 4.34 8.26 -0.25
C SER A 11 4.69 7.67 1.11
N LEU A 12 5.61 8.30 1.85
CA LEU A 12 5.98 7.87 3.20
C LEU A 12 4.80 7.97 4.17
N LEU A 13 4.07 9.08 4.13
CA LEU A 13 2.88 9.25 4.97
C LEU A 13 1.84 8.15 4.70
N SER A 14 1.57 7.88 3.41
CA SER A 14 0.65 6.82 3.01
C SER A 14 1.14 5.45 3.45
N ALA A 15 2.42 5.13 3.24
CA ALA A 15 2.99 3.84 3.63
C ALA A 15 2.90 3.60 5.14
N VAL A 16 3.28 4.58 5.96
CA VAL A 16 3.23 4.46 7.42
C VAL A 16 1.80 4.25 7.92
N ILE A 17 0.83 5.01 7.41
CA ILE A 17 -0.57 4.86 7.83
C ILE A 17 -1.13 3.51 7.38
N CYS A 18 -0.81 3.05 6.17
CA CYS A 18 -1.18 1.72 5.69
C CYS A 18 -0.60 0.62 6.58
N LEU A 19 0.70 0.67 6.88
CA LEU A 19 1.38 -0.28 7.76
C LEU A 19 0.72 -0.36 9.13
N LEU A 20 0.57 0.78 9.81
CA LEU A 20 -0.03 0.82 11.14
C LEU A 20 -1.45 0.25 11.12
N THR A 21 -2.27 0.61 10.13
CA THR A 21 -3.64 0.11 10.00
C THR A 21 -3.67 -1.40 9.78
N ILE A 22 -2.87 -1.90 8.84
CA ILE A 22 -2.86 -3.32 8.49
C ILE A 22 -2.32 -4.16 9.63
N TYR A 23 -1.19 -3.77 10.22
CA TYR A 23 -0.60 -4.51 11.34
C TYR A 23 -1.49 -4.49 12.59
N THR A 24 -2.12 -3.35 12.91
CA THR A 24 -3.06 -3.29 14.04
C THR A 24 -4.21 -4.27 13.86
N LEU A 25 -4.77 -4.35 12.65
CA LEU A 25 -5.85 -5.29 12.34
C LEU A 25 -5.35 -6.74 12.35
N ALA A 26 -4.22 -7.02 11.70
CA ALA A 26 -3.68 -8.36 11.59
C ALA A 26 -3.31 -8.94 12.96
N TYR A 27 -2.67 -8.16 13.83
CA TYR A 27 -2.41 -8.57 15.22
C TYR A 27 -3.68 -8.67 16.06
N GLY A 28 -4.67 -7.80 15.81
CA GLY A 28 -5.98 -7.91 16.46
C GLY A 28 -6.69 -9.23 16.14
N TRP A 29 -6.49 -9.77 14.94
CA TRP A 29 -7.05 -11.06 14.52
C TRP A 29 -6.17 -12.25 14.88
N SER A 30 -4.87 -12.06 15.10
CA SER A 30 -3.94 -13.16 15.39
C SER A 30 -3.97 -13.63 16.85
N ALA A 31 -4.88 -13.13 17.70
CA ALA A 31 -4.87 -13.36 19.15
C ALA A 31 -4.91 -14.86 19.53
N ASP A 32 -5.66 -15.67 18.78
CA ASP A 32 -5.77 -17.12 18.96
C ASP A 32 -5.31 -17.90 17.70
N GLY A 33 -4.50 -17.27 16.85
CA GLY A 33 -4.23 -17.71 15.47
C GLY A 33 -5.32 -17.27 14.49
N PHE A 34 -5.15 -17.57 13.20
CA PHE A 34 -6.10 -17.16 12.16
C PHE A 34 -7.12 -18.25 11.83
N SER A 35 -8.40 -17.89 11.86
CA SER A 35 -9.49 -18.71 11.31
C SER A 35 -9.48 -18.73 9.78
N GLN A 36 -10.14 -19.73 9.18
CA GLN A 36 -10.27 -19.83 7.72
C GLN A 36 -10.88 -18.59 7.08
N GLY A 37 -11.88 -17.97 7.73
CA GLY A 37 -12.50 -16.74 7.24
C GLY A 37 -11.54 -15.55 7.27
N GLU A 38 -10.76 -15.41 8.34
CA GLU A 38 -9.78 -14.32 8.48
C GLU A 38 -8.66 -14.43 7.45
N ILE A 39 -8.20 -15.64 7.13
CA ILE A 39 -7.15 -15.85 6.12
C ILE A 39 -7.60 -15.41 4.73
N ILE A 40 -8.84 -15.76 4.35
CA ILE A 40 -9.43 -15.33 3.08
C ILE A 40 -9.48 -13.81 3.01
N TRP A 41 -9.89 -13.17 4.11
CA TRP A 41 -9.87 -11.71 4.19
C TRP A 41 -8.46 -11.14 4.14
N LEU A 42 -7.50 -11.71 4.85
CA LEU A 42 -6.11 -11.23 4.87
C LEU A 42 -5.39 -11.38 3.52
N ALA A 43 -5.87 -12.22 2.61
CA ALA A 43 -5.35 -12.28 1.24
C ALA A 43 -5.72 -11.04 0.39
N LEU A 44 -6.81 -10.33 0.73
CA LEU A 44 -7.35 -9.22 -0.06
C LEU A 44 -7.39 -7.88 0.69
N LEU A 45 -7.73 -7.93 1.97
CA LEU A 45 -7.98 -6.79 2.84
C LEU A 45 -6.75 -5.86 2.97
N PRO A 46 -5.50 -6.34 3.11
CA PRO A 46 -4.32 -5.46 3.09
C PRO A 46 -4.25 -4.61 1.82
N GLY A 47 -4.60 -5.19 0.67
CA GLY A 47 -4.70 -4.49 -0.60
C GLY A 47 -5.81 -3.44 -0.60
N LEU A 48 -7.01 -3.80 -0.16
CA LEU A 48 -8.15 -2.88 -0.08
C LEU A 48 -7.92 -1.70 0.88
N LEU A 49 -7.33 -1.97 2.04
CA LEU A 49 -6.97 -0.94 3.01
C LEU A 49 -5.91 -0.01 2.42
N THR A 50 -4.87 -0.59 1.79
CA THR A 50 -3.84 0.19 1.10
C THR A 50 -4.44 1.06 0.01
N PHE A 51 -5.42 0.53 -0.75
CA PHE A 51 -6.13 1.28 -1.76
C PHE A 51 -6.90 2.46 -1.17
N ALA A 52 -7.73 2.23 -0.16
CA ALA A 52 -8.58 3.26 0.43
C ALA A 52 -7.75 4.39 1.08
N ILE A 53 -6.71 4.02 1.83
CA ILE A 53 -5.81 4.96 2.51
C ILE A 53 -5.02 5.76 1.47
N SER A 54 -4.36 5.08 0.53
CA SER A 54 -3.54 5.75 -0.49
C SER A 54 -4.39 6.64 -1.38
N LEU A 55 -5.58 6.19 -1.80
CA LEU A 55 -6.48 6.99 -2.62
C LEU A 55 -6.86 8.28 -1.88
N THR A 56 -7.28 8.18 -0.62
CA THR A 56 -7.67 9.35 0.18
C THR A 56 -6.52 10.31 0.40
N LEU A 57 -5.38 9.81 0.89
CA LEU A 57 -4.24 10.64 1.26
C LEU A 57 -3.57 11.26 0.04
N ILE A 58 -3.28 10.47 -0.99
CA ILE A 58 -2.61 10.95 -2.19
C ILE A 58 -3.53 11.92 -2.94
N SER A 59 -4.84 11.65 -3.07
CA SER A 59 -5.77 12.60 -3.70
C SER A 59 -5.77 13.95 -2.98
N THR A 60 -5.83 13.92 -1.65
CA THR A 60 -5.87 15.14 -0.82
C THR A 60 -4.57 15.93 -0.95
N CYS A 61 -3.43 15.26 -0.78
CA CYS A 61 -2.12 15.90 -0.83
C CYS A 61 -1.79 16.43 -2.22
N LEU A 62 -2.07 15.64 -3.27
CA LEU A 62 -1.82 16.01 -4.65
C LEU A 62 -2.69 17.20 -5.09
N THR A 63 -3.96 17.21 -4.70
CA THR A 63 -4.86 18.35 -4.97
C THR A 63 -4.34 19.62 -4.31
N LYS A 64 -3.90 19.55 -3.05
CA LYS A 64 -3.30 20.69 -2.34
C LYS A 64 -2.02 21.17 -3.04
N TYR A 65 -1.13 20.26 -3.40
CA TYR A 65 0.12 20.57 -4.11
C TYR A 65 -0.13 21.27 -5.45
N LEU A 66 -1.01 20.72 -6.29
CA LEU A 66 -1.31 21.32 -7.60
C LEU A 66 -1.95 22.71 -7.47
N ARG A 67 -2.80 22.94 -6.47
CA ARG A 67 -3.35 24.28 -6.15
C ARG A 67 -2.26 25.25 -5.72
N GLN A 68 -1.32 24.82 -4.89
CA GLN A 68 -0.19 25.65 -4.45
C GLN A 68 0.75 26.01 -5.59
N CYS A 69 1.12 25.04 -6.43
CA CYS A 69 1.92 25.29 -7.64
C CYS A 69 1.27 26.35 -8.53
N ARG A 70 -0.05 26.27 -8.73
CA ARG A 70 -0.80 27.30 -9.47
C ARG A 70 -0.71 28.67 -8.81
N ALA A 71 -0.98 28.75 -7.51
CA ALA A 71 -0.97 30.03 -6.79
C ALA A 71 0.40 30.72 -6.83
N GLN A 72 1.48 29.93 -6.92
CA GLN A 72 2.86 30.41 -6.94
C GLN A 72 3.46 30.53 -8.36
N GLY A 73 2.70 30.19 -9.41
CA GLY A 73 3.20 30.19 -10.79
C GLY A 73 4.31 29.16 -11.06
N ILE A 74 4.39 28.09 -10.26
CA ILE A 74 5.41 27.04 -10.37
C ILE A 74 4.86 25.90 -11.23
N GLU A 75 5.66 25.43 -12.19
CA GLU A 75 5.32 24.25 -12.97
C GLU A 75 5.37 22.98 -12.09
N PRO A 76 4.27 22.22 -11.96
CA PRO A 76 4.25 21.00 -11.16
C PRO A 76 5.02 19.86 -11.84
N ALA A 77 5.37 18.82 -11.06
CA ALA A 77 5.92 17.59 -11.62
C ALA A 77 4.98 16.96 -12.68
N LYS A 78 5.56 16.28 -13.68
CA LYS A 78 4.77 15.64 -14.75
C LYS A 78 3.87 14.56 -14.16
N TRP A 79 2.70 14.36 -14.75
CA TRP A 79 1.71 13.41 -14.21
C TRP A 79 2.23 11.97 -14.09
N TRP A 80 3.09 11.53 -15.01
CA TRP A 80 3.68 10.19 -14.97
C TRP A 80 4.74 10.08 -13.86
N GLN A 81 5.42 11.19 -13.51
CA GLN A 81 6.35 11.24 -12.37
C GLN A 81 5.57 11.15 -11.06
N LEU A 82 4.44 11.86 -10.98
CA LEU A 82 3.55 11.78 -9.83
C LEU A 82 3.00 10.36 -9.68
N LEU A 83 2.47 9.77 -10.75
CA LEU A 83 1.89 8.42 -10.73
C LEU A 83 2.93 7.33 -10.41
N LEU A 84 3.99 7.21 -11.22
CA LEU A 84 4.98 6.15 -11.06
C LEU A 84 5.85 6.37 -9.82
N GLY A 85 6.14 7.65 -9.50
CA GLY A 85 6.89 8.02 -8.32
C GLY A 85 6.16 7.68 -7.03
N THR A 86 4.87 8.05 -6.90
CA THR A 86 4.12 7.69 -5.69
C THR A 86 3.82 6.20 -5.63
N THR A 87 3.53 5.55 -6.76
CA THR A 87 3.32 4.10 -6.79
C THR A 87 4.56 3.35 -6.33
N GLY A 88 5.70 3.64 -6.94
CA GLY A 88 6.96 3.00 -6.59
C GLY A 88 7.37 3.27 -5.15
N LEU A 89 7.31 4.53 -4.71
CA LEU A 89 7.73 4.89 -3.35
C LEU A 89 6.80 4.34 -2.27
N VAL A 90 5.48 4.33 -2.48
CA VAL A 90 4.55 3.70 -1.51
C VAL A 90 4.84 2.21 -1.41
N THR A 91 4.92 1.49 -2.53
CA THR A 91 5.16 0.04 -2.53
C THR A 91 6.51 -0.31 -1.91
N VAL A 92 7.59 0.37 -2.31
CA VAL A 92 8.93 0.11 -1.76
C VAL A 92 8.99 0.45 -0.28
N SER A 93 8.40 1.56 0.16
CA SER A 93 8.39 1.93 1.58
C SER A 93 7.58 0.96 2.42
N LEU A 94 6.44 0.49 1.92
CA LEU A 94 5.64 -0.54 2.59
C LEU A 94 6.46 -1.81 2.80
N ILE A 95 7.03 -2.35 1.73
CA ILE A 95 7.82 -3.61 1.79
C ILE A 95 9.09 -3.44 2.62
N ALA A 96 9.77 -2.31 2.52
CA ALA A 96 10.99 -2.07 3.28
C ALA A 96 10.72 -2.00 4.79
N ILE A 97 9.67 -1.29 5.21
CA ILE A 97 9.32 -1.19 6.63
C ILE A 97 8.75 -2.52 7.15
N ASP A 98 7.94 -3.23 6.35
CA ASP A 98 7.45 -4.59 6.63
C ASP A 98 8.63 -5.56 6.88
N ALA A 99 9.63 -5.55 5.98
CA ALA A 99 10.83 -6.36 6.13
C ALA A 99 11.64 -5.98 7.37
N LEU A 100 11.83 -4.68 7.63
CA LEU A 100 12.54 -4.23 8.84
C LEU A 100 11.83 -4.71 10.12
N PHE A 101 10.51 -4.60 10.16
CA PHE A 101 9.72 -5.07 11.30
C PHE A 101 9.83 -6.60 11.45
N PHE A 102 9.71 -7.35 10.35
CA PHE A 102 9.84 -8.80 10.35
C PHE A 102 11.21 -9.29 10.88
N TYR A 103 12.31 -8.69 10.41
CA TYR A 103 13.66 -9.13 10.79
C TYR A 103 14.12 -8.62 12.16
N LEU A 104 13.56 -7.51 12.67
CA LEU A 104 14.07 -6.85 13.87
C LEU A 104 13.12 -6.91 15.07
N ALA A 105 11.81 -7.09 14.85
CA ALA A 105 10.79 -6.99 15.89
C ALA A 105 10.02 -8.29 16.08
N ASP A 106 9.31 -8.73 15.04
CA ASP A 106 8.46 -9.92 15.15
C ASP A 106 8.18 -10.58 13.78
N SER A 107 8.38 -11.90 13.73
CA SER A 107 8.07 -12.75 12.58
C SER A 107 6.83 -13.63 12.79
N SER A 108 6.21 -13.58 13.97
CA SER A 108 5.10 -14.49 14.33
C SER A 108 3.88 -14.32 13.43
N LEU A 109 3.58 -13.09 13.00
CA LEU A 109 2.46 -12.80 12.11
C LEU A 109 2.62 -13.49 10.75
N SER A 110 3.83 -13.43 10.18
CA SER A 110 4.18 -14.09 8.92
C SER A 110 4.10 -15.61 9.03
N SER A 111 4.61 -16.20 10.12
CA SER A 111 4.55 -17.66 10.30
C SER A 111 3.12 -18.14 10.50
N ASN A 112 2.35 -17.47 11.36
CA ASN A 112 0.96 -17.80 11.62
C ASN A 112 0.13 -17.71 10.35
N TYR A 113 0.34 -16.68 9.53
CA TYR A 113 -0.37 -16.51 8.27
C TYR A 113 -0.01 -17.59 7.24
N ALA A 114 1.28 -17.92 7.10
CA ALA A 114 1.75 -18.96 6.19
C ALA A 114 1.27 -20.37 6.59
N GLU A 115 1.32 -20.71 7.88
CA GLU A 115 0.80 -21.97 8.40
C GLU A 115 -0.70 -22.10 8.16
N ALA A 116 -1.43 -21.02 8.40
CA ALA A 116 -2.86 -20.98 8.23
C ALA A 116 -3.26 -21.11 6.74
N LEU A 117 -2.53 -20.46 5.81
CA LEU A 117 -2.66 -20.70 4.36
C LEU A 117 -2.38 -22.15 3.98
N GLY A 118 -1.41 -22.77 4.65
CA GLY A 118 -1.09 -24.18 4.50
C GLY A 118 -2.27 -25.11 4.78
N THR A 119 -3.25 -24.72 5.60
CA THR A 119 -4.43 -25.55 5.85
C THR A 119 -5.32 -25.76 4.61
N PHE A 120 -5.24 -24.87 3.61
CA PHE A 120 -6.02 -24.96 2.37
C PHE A 120 -5.37 -25.81 1.29
N ASP A 121 -4.07 -26.09 1.38
CA ASP A 121 -3.37 -26.89 0.39
C ASP A 121 -3.61 -28.40 0.60
N GLN A 122 -4.16 -29.07 -0.40
CA GLN A 122 -4.43 -30.52 -0.38
C GLN A 122 -3.28 -31.36 -0.97
N SER A 123 -2.15 -30.72 -1.33
CA SER A 123 -0.99 -31.40 -1.91
C SER A 123 -0.27 -32.34 -0.91
N SER A 124 0.56 -33.25 -1.45
CA SER A 124 1.31 -34.23 -0.66
C SER A 124 2.16 -33.59 0.44
N SER A 125 2.22 -34.20 1.62
CA SER A 125 2.74 -33.62 2.87
C SER A 125 4.12 -32.97 2.77
N ALA A 126 5.09 -33.60 2.10
CA ALA A 126 6.47 -33.10 2.06
C ALA A 126 6.67 -31.84 1.19
N MET A 127 6.01 -31.75 0.03
CA MET A 127 6.10 -30.58 -0.86
C MET A 127 5.34 -29.38 -0.27
N LYS A 128 4.21 -29.67 0.39
CA LYS A 128 3.41 -28.71 1.14
C LYS A 128 4.20 -28.05 2.27
N GLU A 129 4.84 -28.85 3.11
CA GLU A 129 5.61 -28.36 4.26
C GLU A 129 6.79 -27.48 3.85
N ALA A 130 7.51 -27.86 2.80
CA ALA A 130 8.60 -27.05 2.25
C ALA A 130 8.11 -25.70 1.71
N THR A 131 6.95 -25.67 1.05
CA THR A 131 6.38 -24.44 0.47
C THR A 131 5.88 -23.49 1.56
N ILE A 132 5.18 -24.01 2.58
CA ILE A 132 4.71 -23.21 3.72
C ILE A 132 5.90 -22.59 4.45
N LYS A 133 6.96 -23.37 4.69
CA LYS A 133 8.16 -22.88 5.37
C LYS A 133 8.84 -21.76 4.57
N ALA A 134 8.98 -21.91 3.26
CA ALA A 134 9.53 -20.86 2.41
C ALA A 134 8.66 -19.59 2.41
N PHE A 135 7.34 -19.73 2.50
CA PHE A 135 6.42 -18.60 2.56
C PHE A 135 6.45 -17.88 3.91
N ALA A 136 6.60 -18.63 5.01
CA ALA A 136 6.75 -18.10 6.36
C ALA A 136 8.03 -17.26 6.56
N GLU A 137 9.07 -17.52 5.76
CA GLU A 137 10.32 -16.74 5.75
C GLU A 137 10.17 -15.37 5.06
N LEU A 138 9.01 -15.07 4.47
CA LEU A 138 8.71 -13.77 3.88
C LEU A 138 7.99 -12.85 4.87
N PRO A 139 8.32 -11.53 4.85
CA PRO A 139 7.54 -10.52 5.55
C PRO A 139 6.04 -10.54 5.18
N PHE A 140 5.18 -10.19 6.14
CA PHE A 140 3.74 -10.42 6.05
C PHE A 140 3.08 -9.69 4.86
N LEU A 141 3.42 -8.43 4.63
CA LEU A 141 2.92 -7.71 3.46
C LEU A 141 3.58 -8.21 2.16
N MET A 142 4.84 -8.67 2.22
CA MET A 142 5.51 -9.26 1.07
C MET A 142 4.84 -10.57 0.60
N GLN A 143 4.30 -11.37 1.53
CA GLN A 143 3.43 -12.52 1.21
C GLN A 143 2.20 -12.12 0.37
N ASN A 144 1.74 -10.87 0.51
CA ASN A 144 0.63 -10.27 -0.26
C ASN A 144 1.10 -9.22 -1.29
N GLY A 145 2.38 -9.23 -1.66
CA GLY A 145 3.03 -8.12 -2.35
C GLY A 145 2.44 -7.78 -3.72
N VAL A 146 2.01 -8.78 -4.49
CA VAL A 146 1.37 -8.57 -5.81
C VAL A 146 0.04 -7.84 -5.65
N THR A 147 -0.82 -8.31 -4.75
CA THR A 147 -2.12 -7.70 -4.45
C THR A 147 -1.93 -6.25 -4.02
N ILE A 148 -1.02 -5.99 -3.08
CA ILE A 148 -0.70 -4.65 -2.60
C ILE A 148 -0.22 -3.76 -3.75
N ALA A 149 0.72 -4.22 -4.58
CA ALA A 149 1.24 -3.43 -5.70
C ALA A 149 0.14 -3.04 -6.70
N VAL A 150 -0.76 -3.97 -7.03
CA VAL A 150 -1.91 -3.70 -7.90
C VAL A 150 -2.83 -2.64 -7.28
N PHE A 151 -3.19 -2.79 -6.01
CA PHE A 151 -4.05 -1.82 -5.33
C PHE A 151 -3.41 -0.45 -5.15
N VAL A 152 -2.11 -0.37 -4.88
CA VAL A 152 -1.36 0.91 -4.85
C VAL A 152 -1.40 1.59 -6.21
N LEU A 153 -1.16 0.84 -7.30
CA LEU A 153 -1.20 1.38 -8.66
C LEU A 153 -2.60 1.90 -9.01
N LEU A 154 -3.65 1.15 -8.69
CA LEU A 154 -5.04 1.56 -8.92
C LEU A 154 -5.38 2.82 -8.11
N ALA A 155 -5.04 2.85 -6.82
CA ALA A 155 -5.28 3.99 -5.95
C ALA A 155 -4.58 5.26 -6.45
N ASN A 156 -3.31 5.17 -6.82
CA ASN A 156 -2.55 6.30 -7.34
C ASN A 156 -3.07 6.75 -8.72
N SER A 157 -3.49 5.83 -9.58
CA SER A 157 -4.09 6.15 -10.88
C SER A 157 -5.37 6.97 -10.70
N LEU A 158 -6.26 6.53 -9.81
CA LEU A 158 -7.47 7.28 -9.46
C LEU A 158 -7.14 8.61 -8.79
N ALA A 159 -6.19 8.63 -7.84
CA ALA A 159 -5.81 9.84 -7.12
C ALA A 159 -5.27 10.94 -8.04
N VAL A 160 -4.42 10.58 -9.00
CA VAL A 160 -3.93 11.51 -10.04
C VAL A 160 -5.10 12.00 -10.91
N GLY A 161 -6.03 11.11 -11.27
CA GLY A 161 -7.25 11.48 -12.00
C GLY A 161 -8.11 12.50 -11.25
N ILE A 162 -8.41 12.22 -9.98
CA ILE A 162 -9.17 13.09 -9.07
C ILE A 162 -8.49 14.44 -8.92
N ALA A 163 -7.18 14.45 -8.60
CA ALA A 163 -6.44 15.70 -8.40
C ALA A 163 -6.40 16.56 -9.67
N LYS A 164 -6.22 15.93 -10.85
CA LYS A 164 -6.32 16.64 -12.14
C LYS A 164 -7.72 17.21 -12.37
N TYR A 165 -8.76 16.43 -12.12
CA TYR A 165 -10.14 16.87 -12.30
C TYR A 165 -10.47 18.07 -11.40
N LEU A 166 -10.17 17.97 -10.11
CA LEU A 166 -10.44 19.01 -9.11
C LEU A 166 -9.57 20.26 -9.25
N THR A 167 -8.52 20.18 -10.06
CA THR A 167 -7.64 21.32 -10.35
C THR A 167 -7.71 21.77 -11.80
N LYS A 168 -8.51 21.15 -12.69
CA LYS A 168 -8.78 21.75 -14.01
C LYS A 168 -9.44 23.13 -13.84
N LYS A 169 -9.19 24.05 -14.77
CA LYS A 169 -9.84 25.38 -14.77
C LYS A 169 -11.36 25.20 -14.69
N PRO A 170 -12.10 25.93 -13.84
CA PRO A 170 -13.51 26.13 -14.12
C PRO A 170 -13.61 26.88 -15.46
N VAL A 171 -14.41 26.37 -16.38
CA VAL A 171 -14.86 27.12 -17.57
C VAL A 171 -15.88 28.15 -17.07
N LEU A 172 -15.42 29.21 -16.45
CA LEU A 172 -16.23 30.38 -16.08
C LEU A 172 -15.37 31.64 -16.33
N GLU A 173 -15.03 31.84 -17.60
CA GLU A 173 -14.73 33.15 -18.17
C GLU A 173 -15.76 33.40 -19.27
N LEU A 174 -16.97 33.77 -18.85
CA LEU A 174 -17.92 34.57 -19.63
C LEU A 174 -18.61 35.51 -18.63
N GLN A 175 -17.89 36.56 -18.24
CA GLN A 175 -18.46 37.83 -17.83
C GLN A 175 -17.99 38.88 -18.84
#